data_AF-A0AAV4LK74-F1
#
_entry.id   AF-A0AAV4LK74-F1
#
_cell.length_a   1.000
_cell.length_b   1.000
_cell.length_c   1.000
_cell.angle_alpha   90.00
_cell.angle_beta   90.00
_cell.angle_gamma   90.00
#
_symmetry.space_group_name_H-M   'P 1'
#
loop_
_entity.id
_entity.type
_entity.pdbx_description
1 polymer ?
#
loop_
_entity_poly.entity_id
_entity_poly.type
_entity_poly.pdbx_seq_one_letter_code
_entity_poly.pdbx_strand_id
1 'polypeptide(L)'
;MKSQPVNEKRYALIRLEDVGPGGSYRTLEDLGKLRAIFTYLKEENVPFQVAVIPRWKNIQPDGTWYNKGIDDSQPDDYMVKYIHLLKDAERCGAVLGMHGYTHQYGETRSEDNNQDSGIGFEFNVKNAPETDTPAFAWERFTKSLAAFKRAGLRPGFWESPHYHHLREQEKVFQSLIGVIYQADVEARAQKGVFFDEGENHYGRKTLGSVFIPTPLDYINEENTVEKVIDKLPTLEGLASMFFHPFLEFPYLHEVKDTQGNPEKREGIPVYMYKGEDSPLHRLVSGFRTRGFQWVSLDRVVPFSPAHRIDLPVGTKASALLFGDVRGVGHADVVVCAKNGVLVIPGVYQWPRNRPQEAAQVWLKHSFLPDEKMFLMDINNDKKQDLVTYNRKMGEVRVFYSNGMNFHAPVSFGKLPSGLDFLQPFKQNGRTDLIGVNNGEEVIIAKKEGMRFRTIATHLRIPSASIMFVGDLNGDRFDEVIACSPMEKTIFVYPNDGGQIRLLPSCLWFSRAERERQVMIGDTNGDGKAEMILYHPEEGSWAIHQIDTRFRFSSHPVVFGPWARGRRTAFTADFDGNGKWDLVSYDETNHALDLALSFQLPSES
;
A
#
# COMPACT_ATOMS: atom_id res chain seq x y z
N MET A 1 15.23 -15.00 -13.58
CA MET A 1 14.38 -14.19 -12.67
C MET A 1 13.98 -15.10 -11.51
N LYS A 2 14.20 -14.69 -10.25
CA LYS A 2 13.72 -15.45 -9.09
C LYS A 2 12.27 -15.04 -8.81
N SER A 3 11.36 -16.00 -8.77
CA SER A 3 9.96 -15.81 -8.38
C SER A 3 9.87 -15.36 -6.92
N GLN A 4 8.82 -14.61 -6.57
CA GLN A 4 8.58 -14.25 -5.17
C GLN A 4 8.34 -15.49 -4.27
N PRO A 5 8.75 -15.46 -2.99
CA PRO A 5 8.48 -16.53 -2.02
C PRO A 5 6.99 -16.83 -1.80
N VAL A 6 6.10 -15.89 -2.14
CA VAL A 6 4.66 -16.09 -2.03
C VAL A 6 4.15 -17.23 -2.92
N ASN A 7 4.85 -17.52 -4.01
CA ASN A 7 4.49 -18.58 -4.96
C ASN A 7 4.70 -19.99 -4.39
N GLU A 8 5.43 -20.12 -3.27
CA GLU A 8 5.58 -21.38 -2.53
C GLU A 8 4.55 -21.52 -1.41
N LYS A 9 3.75 -20.48 -1.16
CA LYS A 9 2.68 -20.50 -0.17
C LYS A 9 1.41 -21.06 -0.82
N ARG A 10 0.63 -21.82 -0.06
CA ARG A 10 -0.71 -22.24 -0.47
C ARG A 10 -1.71 -21.10 -0.28
N TYR A 11 -1.46 -19.97 -0.90
CA TYR A 11 -2.37 -18.81 -0.92
C TYR A 11 -3.23 -18.82 -2.16
N ALA A 12 -4.50 -18.44 -1.97
CA ALA A 12 -5.49 -18.35 -3.02
C ALA A 12 -6.14 -16.97 -3.08
N LEU A 13 -6.35 -16.49 -4.31
CA LEU A 13 -6.99 -15.22 -4.61
C LEU A 13 -8.15 -15.45 -5.58
N ILE A 14 -9.24 -14.71 -5.39
CA ILE A 14 -10.40 -14.71 -6.28
C ILE A 14 -10.82 -13.28 -6.61
N ARG A 15 -10.77 -12.95 -7.89
CA ARG A 15 -11.33 -11.71 -8.43
C ARG A 15 -12.71 -11.96 -9.03
N LEU A 16 -13.73 -11.31 -8.50
CA LEU A 16 -15.05 -11.24 -9.08
C LEU A 16 -15.01 -10.28 -10.27
N GLU A 17 -15.25 -10.78 -11.49
CA GLU A 17 -15.06 -10.04 -12.73
C GLU A 17 -16.38 -9.54 -13.34
N ASP A 18 -16.27 -8.58 -14.27
CA ASP A 18 -17.36 -7.97 -15.02
C ASP A 18 -18.47 -7.32 -14.18
N VAL A 19 -18.15 -6.89 -12.96
CA VAL A 19 -19.13 -6.26 -12.09
C VAL A 19 -19.38 -4.82 -12.54
N GLY A 20 -20.52 -4.58 -13.19
CA GLY A 20 -20.88 -3.27 -13.71
C GLY A 20 -22.37 -2.97 -13.52
N PRO A 21 -22.82 -1.73 -13.72
CA PRO A 21 -24.21 -1.35 -13.51
C PRO A 21 -25.17 -1.85 -14.60
N GLY A 22 -24.78 -2.78 -15.47
CA GLY A 22 -25.61 -3.33 -16.54
C GLY A 22 -25.40 -4.84 -16.73
N GLY A 23 -25.72 -5.36 -17.91
CA GLY A 23 -25.60 -6.79 -18.21
C GLY A 23 -26.38 -7.64 -17.22
N SER A 24 -25.69 -8.59 -16.58
CA SER A 24 -26.25 -9.49 -15.56
C SER A 24 -26.66 -8.77 -14.27
N TYR A 25 -26.32 -7.50 -14.06
CA TYR A 25 -26.56 -6.79 -12.79
C TYR A 25 -27.64 -5.71 -12.86
N ARG A 26 -28.36 -5.61 -13.99
CA ARG A 26 -29.19 -4.45 -14.38
C ARG A 26 -30.39 -4.15 -13.47
N THR A 27 -30.83 -5.06 -12.62
CA THR A 27 -32.04 -4.90 -11.79
C THR A 27 -31.73 -4.92 -10.29
N LEU A 28 -32.68 -4.44 -9.47
CA LEU A 28 -32.54 -4.55 -8.00
C LEU A 28 -32.50 -6.01 -7.52
N GLU A 29 -33.17 -6.92 -8.22
CA GLU A 29 -33.06 -8.36 -7.97
C GLU A 29 -31.62 -8.84 -8.17
N ASP A 30 -30.96 -8.41 -9.26
CA ASP A 30 -29.58 -8.81 -9.55
C ASP A 30 -28.60 -8.24 -8.52
N LEU A 31 -28.82 -6.99 -8.06
CA LEU A 31 -28.05 -6.42 -6.94
C LEU A 31 -28.27 -7.22 -5.64
N GLY A 32 -29.49 -7.70 -5.42
CA GLY A 32 -29.82 -8.58 -4.29
C GLY A 32 -29.05 -9.89 -4.33
N LYS A 33 -28.94 -10.50 -5.51
CA LYS A 33 -28.15 -11.72 -5.75
C LYS A 33 -26.66 -11.47 -5.58
N LEU A 34 -26.13 -10.39 -6.15
CA LEU A 34 -24.72 -10.00 -5.99
C LEU A 34 -24.35 -9.78 -4.51
N ARG A 35 -25.24 -9.13 -3.75
CA ARG A 35 -25.07 -8.96 -2.29
C ARG A 35 -25.01 -10.29 -1.56
N ALA A 36 -25.81 -11.29 -1.95
CA ALA A 36 -25.78 -12.61 -1.33
C ALA A 36 -24.40 -13.28 -1.50
N ILE A 37 -23.76 -13.10 -2.66
CA ILE A 37 -22.40 -13.59 -2.94
C ILE A 37 -21.38 -12.90 -2.04
N PHE A 38 -21.43 -11.56 -1.93
CA PHE A 38 -20.53 -10.82 -1.03
C PHE A 38 -20.72 -11.22 0.45
N THR A 39 -21.97 -11.46 0.84
CA THR A 39 -22.32 -11.89 2.20
C THR A 39 -21.75 -13.27 2.48
N TYR A 40 -21.92 -14.23 1.56
CA TYR A 40 -21.33 -15.56 1.67
C TYR A 40 -19.80 -15.52 1.82
N LEU A 41 -19.11 -14.77 0.95
CA LEU A 41 -17.65 -14.66 1.01
C LEU A 41 -17.19 -14.07 2.36
N LYS A 42 -17.91 -13.09 2.89
CA LYS A 42 -17.65 -12.54 4.23
C LYS A 42 -17.89 -13.55 5.34
N GLU A 43 -19.02 -14.24 5.33
CA GLU A 43 -19.37 -15.26 6.35
C GLU A 43 -18.34 -16.39 6.37
N GLU A 44 -17.84 -16.76 5.19
CA GLU A 44 -16.75 -17.72 5.02
C GLU A 44 -15.37 -17.12 5.30
N ASN A 45 -15.22 -15.85 5.66
CA ASN A 45 -13.91 -15.21 5.84
C ASN A 45 -12.98 -15.43 4.62
N VAL A 46 -13.53 -15.32 3.42
CA VAL A 46 -12.82 -15.38 2.14
C VAL A 46 -12.65 -13.95 1.65
N PRO A 47 -11.45 -13.34 1.79
CA PRO A 47 -11.19 -12.06 1.17
C PRO A 47 -11.24 -12.20 -0.35
N PHE A 48 -11.73 -11.16 -1.03
CA PHE A 48 -11.96 -11.19 -2.47
C PHE A 48 -11.64 -9.85 -3.11
N GLN A 49 -11.60 -9.84 -4.43
CA GLN A 49 -11.37 -8.64 -5.23
C GLN A 49 -12.55 -8.46 -6.19
N VAL A 50 -12.84 -7.23 -6.60
CA VAL A 50 -13.94 -6.95 -7.55
C VAL A 50 -13.42 -6.09 -8.69
N ALA A 51 -13.41 -6.63 -9.91
CA ALA A 51 -13.13 -5.90 -11.13
C ALA A 51 -14.40 -5.14 -11.55
N VAL A 52 -14.42 -3.83 -11.31
CA VAL A 52 -15.59 -2.98 -11.54
C VAL A 52 -15.48 -2.34 -12.92
N ILE A 53 -16.53 -2.47 -13.73
CA ILE A 53 -16.75 -1.68 -14.95
C ILE A 53 -17.45 -0.38 -14.52
N PRO A 54 -16.77 0.78 -14.50
CA PRO A 54 -17.34 2.00 -13.94
C PRO A 54 -18.58 2.49 -14.69
N ARG A 55 -18.59 2.33 -16.01
CA ARG A 55 -19.66 2.81 -16.88
C ARG A 55 -20.08 1.75 -17.88
N TRP A 56 -21.34 1.34 -17.80
CA TRP A 56 -21.91 0.35 -18.70
C TRP A 56 -22.56 1.02 -19.90
N LYS A 57 -22.17 0.59 -21.11
CA LYS A 57 -22.68 1.05 -22.39
C LYS A 57 -23.08 -0.14 -23.27
N ASN A 58 -24.32 -0.17 -23.73
CA ASN A 58 -24.78 -1.16 -24.71
C ASN A 58 -25.96 -0.62 -25.52
N ILE A 59 -26.11 -1.12 -26.74
CA ILE A 59 -27.24 -0.75 -27.61
C ILE A 59 -28.34 -1.80 -27.44
N GLN A 60 -29.52 -1.36 -27.04
CA GLN A 60 -30.68 -2.22 -26.84
C GLN A 60 -31.22 -2.72 -28.19
N PRO A 61 -32.01 -3.81 -28.22
CA PRO A 61 -32.57 -4.36 -29.47
C PRO A 61 -33.36 -3.35 -30.30
N ASP A 62 -33.97 -2.35 -29.66
CA ASP A 62 -34.74 -1.25 -30.26
C ASP A 62 -33.88 -0.08 -30.79
N GLY A 63 -32.54 -0.19 -30.67
CA GLY A 63 -31.59 0.82 -31.10
C GLY A 63 -31.31 1.93 -30.07
N THR A 64 -31.95 1.90 -28.90
CA THR A 64 -31.69 2.87 -27.83
C THR A 64 -30.41 2.55 -27.06
N TRP A 65 -29.74 3.58 -26.54
CA TRP A 65 -28.57 3.41 -25.70
C TRP A 65 -28.95 3.17 -24.25
N TYR A 66 -28.40 2.12 -23.66
CA TYR A 66 -28.22 2.04 -22.22
C TYR A 66 -26.82 2.55 -21.88
N ASN A 67 -26.77 3.56 -21.02
CA ASN A 67 -25.54 4.26 -20.68
C ASN A 67 -25.64 4.77 -19.24
N LYS A 68 -25.15 3.99 -18.28
CA LYS A 68 -25.18 4.32 -16.86
C LYS A 68 -23.83 4.06 -16.22
N GLY A 69 -23.43 4.88 -15.26
CA GLY A 69 -22.15 4.71 -14.59
C GLY A 69 -22.14 5.22 -13.16
N ILE A 70 -21.17 4.74 -12.38
CA ILE A 70 -20.93 5.22 -11.01
C ILE A 70 -20.52 6.70 -10.98
N ASP A 71 -20.23 7.26 -12.15
CA ASP A 71 -19.89 8.65 -12.38
C ASP A 71 -21.07 9.50 -12.88
N ASP A 72 -22.29 8.98 -12.93
CA ASP A 72 -23.45 9.81 -13.30
C ASP A 72 -23.57 11.02 -12.36
N SER A 73 -23.78 12.22 -12.93
CA SER A 73 -23.86 13.46 -12.13
C SER A 73 -25.13 13.55 -11.28
N GLN A 74 -26.18 12.84 -11.71
CA GLN A 74 -27.44 12.68 -11.01
C GLN A 74 -27.81 11.19 -11.08
N PRO A 75 -27.20 10.35 -10.23
CA PRO A 75 -27.47 8.91 -10.24
C PRO A 75 -28.93 8.67 -9.85
N ASP A 76 -29.60 7.78 -10.59
CA ASP A 76 -30.93 7.32 -10.20
C ASP A 76 -30.87 6.39 -8.98
N ASP A 77 -32.04 6.04 -8.44
CA ASP A 77 -32.15 5.19 -7.25
C ASP A 77 -31.42 3.83 -7.39
N TYR A 78 -31.43 3.25 -8.60
CA TYR A 78 -30.69 2.03 -8.87
C TYR A 78 -29.17 2.26 -8.79
N MET A 79 -28.65 3.31 -9.41
CA MET A 79 -27.22 3.61 -9.39
C MET A 79 -26.72 3.96 -7.97
N VAL A 80 -27.52 4.68 -7.20
CA VAL A 80 -27.23 4.93 -5.77
C VAL A 80 -27.08 3.60 -5.03
N LYS A 81 -28.01 2.67 -5.20
CA LYS A 81 -27.95 1.33 -4.57
C LYS A 81 -26.76 0.49 -5.04
N TYR A 82 -26.42 0.56 -6.33
CA TYR A 82 -25.23 -0.10 -6.86
C TYR A 82 -23.94 0.42 -6.23
N ILE A 83 -23.77 1.76 -6.14
CA ILE A 83 -22.61 2.37 -5.47
C ILE A 83 -22.56 1.99 -3.99
N HIS A 84 -23.70 1.99 -3.30
CA HIS A 84 -23.79 1.54 -1.91
C HIS A 84 -23.37 0.07 -1.75
N LEU A 85 -23.77 -0.80 -2.69
CA LEU A 85 -23.38 -2.20 -2.70
C LEU A 85 -21.88 -2.40 -2.89
N LEU A 86 -21.22 -1.59 -3.73
CA LEU A 86 -19.76 -1.63 -3.88
C LEU A 86 -19.04 -1.21 -2.58
N LYS A 87 -19.54 -0.18 -1.89
CA LYS A 87 -19.03 0.21 -0.55
C LYS A 87 -19.27 -0.87 0.50
N ASP A 88 -20.39 -1.58 0.40
CA ASP A 88 -20.68 -2.76 1.23
C ASP A 88 -19.67 -3.87 0.96
N ALA A 89 -19.27 -4.08 -0.30
CA ALA A 89 -18.24 -5.05 -0.66
C ALA A 89 -16.90 -4.71 0.02
N GLU A 90 -16.47 -3.43 -0.02
CA GLU A 90 -15.25 -2.98 0.69
C GLU A 90 -15.33 -3.29 2.19
N ARG A 91 -16.48 -3.01 2.84
CA ARG A 91 -16.76 -3.40 4.24
C ARG A 91 -16.81 -4.92 4.48
N CYS A 92 -16.93 -5.71 3.42
CA CYS A 92 -16.85 -7.17 3.46
C CYS A 92 -15.42 -7.68 3.21
N GLY A 93 -14.42 -6.79 3.11
CA GLY A 93 -13.03 -7.16 2.86
C GLY A 93 -12.68 -7.21 1.37
N ALA A 94 -13.53 -6.66 0.49
CA ALA A 94 -13.22 -6.58 -0.94
C ALA A 94 -12.20 -5.48 -1.24
N VAL A 95 -11.26 -5.78 -2.14
CA VAL A 95 -10.49 -4.75 -2.84
C VAL A 95 -11.15 -4.49 -4.19
N LEU A 96 -11.62 -3.26 -4.43
CA LEU A 96 -12.17 -2.88 -5.72
C LEU A 96 -11.05 -2.50 -6.69
N GLY A 97 -11.18 -2.88 -7.96
CA GLY A 97 -10.26 -2.51 -9.02
C GLY A 97 -11.00 -2.01 -10.26
N MET A 98 -10.27 -1.30 -11.12
CA MET A 98 -10.80 -0.78 -12.37
C MET A 98 -10.65 -1.84 -13.46
N HIS A 99 -11.78 -2.24 -14.05
CA HIS A 99 -11.85 -3.14 -15.20
C HIS A 99 -12.15 -2.32 -16.46
N GLY A 100 -11.15 -1.58 -16.94
CA GLY A 100 -11.34 -0.55 -17.96
C GLY A 100 -12.15 0.66 -17.47
N TYR A 101 -12.75 1.40 -18.41
CA TYR A 101 -13.75 2.43 -18.12
C TYR A 101 -15.13 2.00 -18.61
N THR A 102 -15.22 1.49 -19.84
CA THR A 102 -16.48 1.00 -20.39
C THR A 102 -16.46 -0.47 -20.78
N HIS A 103 -15.31 -1.13 -20.80
CA HIS A 103 -15.20 -2.53 -21.26
C HIS A 103 -15.73 -2.71 -22.69
N GLN A 104 -15.67 -1.67 -23.51
CA GLN A 104 -16.11 -1.69 -24.90
C GLN A 104 -15.54 -0.49 -25.63
N TYR A 105 -15.60 -0.59 -26.95
CA TYR A 105 -15.42 0.51 -27.88
C TYR A 105 -16.55 0.51 -28.91
N GLY A 106 -16.82 1.68 -29.48
CA GLY A 106 -17.79 1.84 -30.56
C GLY A 106 -19.10 2.48 -30.14
N GLU A 107 -19.72 3.14 -31.11
CA GLU A 107 -20.99 3.87 -30.98
C GLU A 107 -22.06 3.37 -31.96
N THR A 108 -21.82 2.24 -32.61
CA THR A 108 -22.76 1.62 -33.55
C THR A 108 -22.94 0.16 -33.20
N ARG A 109 -24.13 -0.36 -33.43
CA ARG A 109 -24.45 -1.76 -33.19
C ARG A 109 -23.60 -2.64 -34.11
N SER A 110 -22.93 -3.64 -33.53
CA SER A 110 -22.28 -4.74 -34.26
C SER A 110 -23.14 -5.99 -34.14
N GLU A 111 -23.02 -6.88 -35.13
CA GLU A 111 -23.76 -8.16 -35.16
C GLU A 111 -23.23 -9.16 -34.12
N ASP A 112 -21.97 -9.03 -33.73
CA ASP A 112 -21.28 -9.88 -32.74
C ASP A 112 -21.36 -9.33 -31.31
N ASN A 113 -22.06 -8.21 -31.08
CA ASN A 113 -22.16 -7.49 -29.81
C ASN A 113 -20.82 -7.04 -29.19
N ASN A 114 -19.73 -7.02 -29.97
CA ASN A 114 -18.42 -6.55 -29.49
C ASN A 114 -18.36 -5.05 -29.14
N GLN A 115 -19.46 -4.31 -29.30
CA GLN A 115 -19.64 -2.94 -28.85
C GLN A 115 -20.29 -2.81 -27.46
N ASP A 116 -20.76 -3.91 -26.87
CA ASP A 116 -21.47 -3.91 -25.59
C ASP A 116 -20.48 -4.14 -24.44
N SER A 117 -20.63 -3.37 -23.35
CA SER A 117 -19.85 -3.58 -22.12
C SER A 117 -19.96 -5.02 -21.62
N GLY A 118 -18.85 -5.57 -21.11
CA GLY A 118 -18.75 -6.96 -20.65
C GLY A 118 -18.66 -8.02 -21.76
N ILE A 119 -18.69 -7.61 -23.04
CA ILE A 119 -18.50 -8.51 -24.20
C ILE A 119 -17.40 -7.97 -25.13
N GLY A 120 -17.40 -6.65 -25.33
CA GLY A 120 -16.49 -5.99 -26.23
C GLY A 120 -15.07 -5.82 -25.71
N PHE A 121 -14.19 -5.41 -26.63
CA PHE A 121 -12.83 -4.95 -26.30
C PHE A 121 -12.81 -3.43 -26.13
N GLU A 122 -12.10 -2.94 -25.13
CA GLU A 122 -11.90 -1.48 -24.95
C GLU A 122 -10.63 -0.97 -25.63
N PHE A 123 -9.56 -1.77 -25.68
CA PHE A 123 -8.28 -1.39 -26.27
C PHE A 123 -7.86 -2.34 -27.38
N ASN A 124 -6.98 -1.86 -28.26
CA ASN A 124 -6.45 -2.62 -29.39
C ASN A 124 -7.56 -3.22 -30.28
N VAL A 125 -8.64 -2.47 -30.49
CA VAL A 125 -9.86 -2.96 -31.12
C VAL A 125 -9.67 -3.05 -32.62
N LYS A 126 -9.98 -4.22 -33.19
CA LYS A 126 -9.83 -4.48 -34.62
C LYS A 126 -10.60 -3.43 -35.44
N ASN A 127 -9.93 -2.85 -36.44
CA ASN A 127 -10.44 -1.80 -37.31
C ASN A 127 -10.73 -0.45 -36.62
N ALA A 128 -10.19 -0.22 -35.42
CA ALA A 128 -10.29 1.05 -34.69
C ALA A 128 -8.90 1.48 -34.14
N PRO A 129 -7.97 1.89 -35.02
CA PRO A 129 -6.56 2.18 -34.65
C PRO A 129 -6.39 3.28 -33.61
N GLU A 130 -7.39 4.15 -33.43
CA GLU A 130 -7.44 5.13 -32.35
C GLU A 130 -7.36 4.49 -30.95
N THR A 131 -7.87 3.26 -30.81
CA THR A 131 -7.89 2.50 -29.54
C THR A 131 -6.55 1.85 -29.19
N ASP A 132 -5.56 1.93 -30.08
CA ASP A 132 -4.22 1.35 -29.93
C ASP A 132 -3.25 2.33 -29.27
N THR A 133 -3.64 3.60 -29.16
CA THR A 133 -2.74 4.68 -28.78
C THR A 133 -2.56 4.78 -27.25
N PRO A 134 -1.38 5.23 -26.78
CA PRO A 134 -1.19 5.57 -25.36
C PRO A 134 -2.11 6.69 -24.88
N ALA A 135 -2.43 7.65 -25.75
CA ALA A 135 -3.35 8.74 -25.43
C ALA A 135 -4.76 8.23 -25.12
N PHE A 136 -5.25 7.26 -25.90
CA PHE A 136 -6.54 6.61 -25.64
C PHE A 136 -6.52 5.82 -24.33
N ALA A 137 -5.45 5.05 -24.06
CA ALA A 137 -5.26 4.34 -22.80
C ALA A 137 -5.28 5.30 -21.59
N TRP A 138 -4.58 6.43 -21.68
CA TRP A 138 -4.57 7.48 -20.67
C TRP A 138 -5.98 8.04 -20.43
N GLU A 139 -6.72 8.36 -21.49
CA GLU A 139 -8.07 8.89 -21.40
C GLU A 139 -9.02 7.91 -20.68
N ARG A 140 -9.01 6.63 -21.07
CA ARG A 140 -9.86 5.61 -20.44
C ARG A 140 -9.51 5.39 -18.98
N PHE A 141 -8.22 5.24 -18.66
CA PHE A 141 -7.77 5.08 -17.29
C PHE A 141 -8.20 6.27 -16.41
N THR A 142 -7.96 7.49 -16.87
CA THR A 142 -8.29 8.70 -16.09
C THR A 142 -9.78 8.91 -15.92
N LYS A 143 -10.61 8.53 -16.91
CA LYS A 143 -12.08 8.49 -16.76
C LYS A 143 -12.52 7.47 -15.71
N SER A 144 -11.96 6.26 -15.73
CA SER A 144 -12.22 5.22 -14.73
C SER A 144 -11.86 5.69 -13.31
N LEU A 145 -10.68 6.29 -13.14
CA LEU A 145 -10.25 6.84 -11.86
C LEU A 145 -11.15 7.99 -11.38
N ALA A 146 -11.55 8.88 -12.27
CA ALA A 146 -12.48 9.97 -11.96
C ALA A 146 -13.86 9.44 -11.54
N ALA A 147 -14.31 8.34 -12.15
CA ALA A 147 -15.55 7.68 -11.81
C ALA A 147 -15.54 7.10 -10.39
N PHE A 148 -14.49 6.35 -10.05
CA PHE A 148 -14.26 5.86 -8.69
C PHE A 148 -14.24 7.00 -7.67
N LYS A 149 -13.47 8.06 -7.96
CA LYS A 149 -13.38 9.23 -7.07
C LYS A 149 -14.74 9.90 -6.86
N ARG A 150 -15.56 10.06 -7.92
CA ARG A 150 -16.90 10.66 -7.81
C ARG A 150 -17.85 9.80 -6.97
N ALA A 151 -17.76 8.49 -7.08
CA ALA A 151 -18.53 7.54 -6.27
C ALA A 151 -18.06 7.46 -4.81
N GLY A 152 -16.91 8.06 -4.48
CA GLY A 152 -16.27 7.95 -3.17
C GLY A 152 -15.66 6.56 -2.95
N LEU A 153 -15.17 5.93 -4.02
CA LEU A 153 -14.49 4.63 -4.03
C LEU A 153 -12.99 4.86 -4.33
N ARG A 154 -12.14 3.90 -3.95
CA ARG A 154 -10.70 3.94 -4.25
C ARG A 154 -10.26 2.64 -4.94
N PRO A 155 -9.68 2.70 -6.15
CA PRO A 155 -9.22 1.49 -6.82
C PRO A 155 -7.90 1.00 -6.20
N GLY A 156 -7.82 -0.30 -5.93
CA GLY A 156 -6.62 -1.00 -5.44
C GLY A 156 -5.79 -1.65 -6.55
N PHE A 157 -6.36 -1.89 -7.73
CA PHE A 157 -5.66 -2.44 -8.89
C PHE A 157 -6.30 -2.00 -10.21
N TRP A 158 -5.56 -2.17 -11.32
CA TRP A 158 -6.07 -2.08 -12.68
C TRP A 158 -6.01 -3.46 -13.34
N GLU A 159 -7.00 -3.73 -14.17
CA GLU A 159 -6.95 -4.83 -15.12
C GLU A 159 -7.67 -4.41 -16.42
N SER A 160 -7.00 -4.67 -17.54
CA SER A 160 -7.47 -4.27 -18.87
C SER A 160 -8.52 -5.28 -19.36
N PRO A 161 -9.72 -4.84 -19.79
CA PRO A 161 -10.76 -5.70 -20.38
C PRO A 161 -10.20 -6.79 -21.29
N HIS A 162 -10.53 -8.04 -20.98
CA HIS A 162 -10.07 -9.24 -21.68
C HIS A 162 -8.54 -9.37 -21.82
N TYR A 163 -7.77 -8.77 -20.91
CA TYR A 163 -6.31 -8.70 -20.96
C TYR A 163 -5.76 -8.14 -22.29
N HIS A 164 -6.57 -7.34 -22.98
CA HIS A 164 -6.32 -6.93 -24.35
C HIS A 164 -5.83 -5.49 -24.37
N HIS A 165 -4.52 -5.30 -24.44
CA HIS A 165 -3.85 -3.99 -24.61
C HIS A 165 -2.46 -4.17 -25.25
N LEU A 166 -1.89 -3.07 -25.75
CA LEU A 166 -0.53 -3.05 -26.30
C LEU A 166 0.52 -2.66 -25.23
N ARG A 167 1.78 -3.07 -25.41
CA ARG A 167 2.89 -2.74 -24.47
C ARG A 167 3.00 -1.24 -24.17
N GLU A 168 2.83 -0.38 -25.18
CA GLU A 168 2.88 1.08 -24.98
C GLU A 168 1.70 1.63 -24.14
N GLN A 169 0.56 0.94 -24.13
CA GLN A 169 -0.57 1.25 -23.27
C GLN A 169 -0.34 0.71 -21.84
N GLU A 170 0.32 -0.43 -21.70
CA GLU A 170 0.71 -0.96 -20.39
C GLU A 170 1.61 0.02 -19.64
N LYS A 171 2.57 0.64 -20.32
CA LYS A 171 3.42 1.70 -19.77
C LYS A 171 2.62 2.89 -19.24
N VAL A 172 1.45 3.18 -19.83
CA VAL A 172 0.53 4.20 -19.31
C VAL A 172 -0.09 3.74 -18.00
N PHE A 173 -0.61 2.53 -17.93
CA PHE A 173 -1.23 1.99 -16.72
C PHE A 173 -0.23 1.91 -15.56
N GLN A 174 0.97 1.39 -15.81
CA GLN A 174 2.09 1.37 -14.86
C GLN A 174 2.49 2.78 -14.37
N SER A 175 2.22 3.82 -15.16
CA SER A 175 2.48 5.22 -14.77
C SER A 175 1.42 5.80 -13.85
N LEU A 176 0.33 5.08 -13.56
CA LEU A 176 -0.83 5.60 -12.83
C LEU A 176 -1.26 4.71 -11.65
N ILE A 177 -0.84 3.44 -11.64
CA ILE A 177 -1.14 2.48 -10.59
C ILE A 177 0.02 1.50 -10.37
N GLY A 178 0.23 1.11 -9.12
CA GLY A 178 1.32 0.21 -8.72
C GLY A 178 0.97 -1.29 -8.81
N VAL A 179 -0.32 -1.64 -9.00
CA VAL A 179 -0.80 -3.02 -9.05
C VAL A 179 -1.61 -3.26 -10.32
N ILE A 180 -1.11 -4.16 -11.15
CA ILE A 180 -1.74 -4.63 -12.38
C ILE A 180 -2.19 -6.06 -12.13
N TYR A 181 -3.49 -6.29 -11.92
CA TYR A 181 -4.01 -7.62 -11.62
C TYR A 181 -4.21 -8.42 -12.92
N GLN A 182 -3.13 -8.68 -13.63
CA GLN A 182 -3.10 -9.59 -14.76
C GLN A 182 -1.67 -10.08 -15.00
N ALA A 183 -1.52 -11.03 -15.92
CA ALA A 183 -0.22 -11.34 -16.47
C ALA A 183 0.29 -10.17 -17.34
N ASP A 184 1.60 -9.96 -17.31
CA ASP A 184 2.29 -9.02 -18.20
C ASP A 184 2.13 -9.47 -19.66
N VAL A 185 1.91 -8.51 -20.57
CA VAL A 185 1.60 -8.80 -21.98
C VAL A 185 2.76 -9.49 -22.71
N GLU A 186 4.00 -9.23 -22.33
CA GLU A 186 5.21 -9.80 -22.93
C GLU A 186 5.71 -11.05 -22.17
N ALA A 187 5.41 -11.15 -20.87
CA ALA A 187 5.80 -12.23 -19.99
C ALA A 187 4.62 -13.13 -19.55
N ARG A 188 3.67 -13.41 -20.47
CA ARG A 188 2.45 -14.21 -20.23
C ARG A 188 2.67 -15.59 -19.60
N ALA A 189 3.88 -16.14 -19.66
CA ALA A 189 4.25 -17.42 -19.05
C ALA A 189 4.48 -17.35 -17.53
N GLN A 190 4.49 -16.15 -16.92
CA GLN A 190 4.68 -15.98 -15.49
C GLN A 190 3.45 -16.50 -14.71
N LYS A 191 3.67 -17.51 -13.88
CA LYS A 191 2.60 -18.10 -13.04
C LYS A 191 2.53 -17.51 -11.63
N GLY A 192 3.37 -16.53 -11.31
CA GLY A 192 3.48 -15.95 -9.98
C GLY A 192 3.61 -14.43 -9.98
N VAL A 193 3.56 -13.82 -8.80
CA VAL A 193 3.73 -12.37 -8.65
C VAL A 193 5.06 -11.93 -9.23
N PHE A 194 5.02 -10.88 -10.06
CA PHE A 194 6.17 -10.35 -10.79
C PHE A 194 6.28 -8.83 -10.62
N PHE A 195 7.52 -8.33 -10.67
CA PHE A 195 7.87 -6.92 -10.53
C PHE A 195 8.55 -6.44 -11.81
N ASP A 196 7.95 -5.45 -12.49
CA ASP A 196 8.53 -4.79 -13.66
C ASP A 196 9.13 -3.45 -13.26
N GLU A 197 10.45 -3.30 -13.37
CA GLU A 197 11.20 -2.04 -13.22
C GLU A 197 11.65 -1.47 -14.58
N GLY A 198 10.85 -1.71 -15.64
CA GLY A 198 11.08 -1.25 -17.02
C GLY A 198 11.01 0.27 -17.20
N GLU A 199 10.67 0.77 -18.40
CA GLU A 199 10.47 2.21 -18.67
C GLU A 199 8.99 2.58 -18.80
N ASN A 200 8.59 3.68 -18.16
CA ASN A 200 7.22 4.18 -18.14
C ASN A 200 6.91 4.98 -19.42
N HIS A 201 5.64 5.42 -19.57
CA HIS A 201 5.21 6.15 -20.77
C HIS A 201 5.99 7.46 -21.01
N TYR A 202 6.59 8.02 -19.98
CA TYR A 202 7.40 9.25 -20.05
C TYR A 202 8.88 8.99 -20.37
N GLY A 203 9.27 7.76 -20.74
CA GLY A 203 10.66 7.39 -21.00
C GLY A 203 11.55 7.42 -19.75
N ARG A 204 10.95 7.39 -18.55
CA ARG A 204 11.68 7.27 -17.28
C ARG A 204 11.64 5.82 -16.85
N LYS A 205 12.68 5.32 -16.18
CA LYS A 205 12.58 4.02 -15.49
C LYS A 205 11.33 4.05 -14.61
N THR A 206 10.41 3.12 -14.85
CA THR A 206 9.26 2.84 -13.98
C THR A 206 9.79 2.68 -12.58
N LEU A 207 8.96 3.06 -11.63
CA LEU A 207 9.28 2.87 -10.22
C LEU A 207 9.12 1.42 -9.79
N GLY A 208 8.70 0.55 -10.70
CA GLY A 208 8.16 -0.75 -10.39
C GLY A 208 6.64 -0.78 -10.65
N SER A 209 6.12 -1.91 -11.11
CA SER A 209 4.71 -2.28 -10.98
C SER A 209 4.62 -3.74 -10.61
N VAL A 210 3.63 -4.09 -9.80
CA VAL A 210 3.40 -5.46 -9.36
C VAL A 210 2.32 -6.08 -10.24
N PHE A 211 2.68 -7.15 -10.92
CA PHE A 211 1.75 -7.94 -11.73
C PHE A 211 1.29 -9.16 -10.96
N ILE A 212 -0.02 -9.40 -11.00
CA ILE A 212 -0.67 -10.51 -10.32
C ILE A 212 -1.37 -11.37 -11.39
N PRO A 213 -0.78 -12.48 -11.84
CA PRO A 213 -1.41 -13.32 -12.85
C PRO A 213 -2.59 -14.11 -12.28
N THR A 214 -3.38 -14.72 -13.16
CA THR A 214 -4.50 -15.63 -12.83
C THR A 214 -4.28 -17.02 -13.44
N PRO A 215 -3.29 -17.82 -12.99
CA PRO A 215 -2.92 -19.07 -13.66
C PRO A 215 -4.00 -20.15 -13.67
N LEU A 216 -5.00 -20.06 -12.78
CA LEU A 216 -6.12 -20.98 -12.72
C LEU A 216 -7.25 -20.61 -13.69
N ASP A 217 -7.16 -19.42 -14.30
CA ASP A 217 -8.12 -18.87 -15.24
C ASP A 217 -9.53 -18.78 -14.62
N TYR A 218 -10.58 -18.68 -15.45
CA TYR A 218 -11.97 -18.60 -14.98
C TYR A 218 -12.79 -19.86 -15.19
N ILE A 219 -13.91 -19.92 -14.49
CA ILE A 219 -14.87 -21.01 -14.62
C ILE A 219 -15.74 -20.81 -15.86
N ASN A 220 -15.72 -21.79 -16.74
CA ASN A 220 -16.59 -21.90 -17.91
C ASN A 220 -16.90 -23.37 -18.22
N GLU A 221 -17.54 -23.64 -19.36
CA GLU A 221 -17.90 -25.01 -19.76
C GLU A 221 -16.69 -25.95 -19.91
N GLU A 222 -15.55 -25.42 -20.35
CA GLU A 222 -14.32 -26.19 -20.55
C GLU A 222 -13.45 -26.27 -19.30
N ASN A 223 -13.36 -25.20 -18.51
CA ASN A 223 -12.59 -25.09 -17.28
C ASN A 223 -13.53 -25.12 -16.06
N THR A 224 -14.06 -26.30 -15.77
CA THR A 224 -15.01 -26.50 -14.67
C THR A 224 -14.37 -26.33 -13.29
N VAL A 225 -15.20 -26.18 -12.26
CA VAL A 225 -14.78 -26.12 -10.86
C VAL A 225 -13.91 -27.32 -10.49
N GLU A 226 -14.32 -28.53 -10.88
CA GLU A 226 -13.57 -29.77 -10.65
C GLU A 226 -12.18 -29.72 -11.28
N LYS A 227 -12.08 -29.26 -12.54
CA LYS A 227 -10.79 -29.14 -13.23
C LYS A 227 -9.86 -28.15 -12.55
N VAL A 228 -10.38 -27.01 -12.07
CA VAL A 228 -9.58 -26.04 -11.32
C VAL A 228 -9.06 -26.67 -10.03
N ILE A 229 -9.95 -27.32 -9.29
CA ILE A 229 -9.64 -27.97 -8.01
C ILE A 229 -8.61 -29.11 -8.19
N ASP A 230 -8.70 -29.89 -9.27
CA ASP A 230 -7.79 -31.00 -9.57
C ASP A 230 -6.39 -30.55 -10.01
N LYS A 231 -6.26 -29.31 -10.51
CA LYS A 231 -4.95 -28.70 -10.84
C LYS A 231 -4.16 -28.30 -9.59
N LEU A 232 -4.83 -27.99 -8.47
CA LEU A 232 -4.22 -27.41 -7.27
C LEU A 232 -3.04 -28.20 -6.68
N PRO A 233 -3.06 -29.56 -6.58
CA PRO A 233 -1.95 -30.31 -6.00
C PRO A 233 -0.64 -30.17 -6.77
N THR A 234 -0.72 -29.87 -8.07
CA THR A 234 0.43 -29.72 -8.98
C THR A 234 0.60 -28.29 -9.47
N LEU A 235 -0.12 -27.33 -8.89
CA LEU A 235 -0.06 -25.94 -9.32
C LEU A 235 1.33 -25.35 -9.02
N GLU A 236 1.97 -24.85 -10.06
CA GLU A 236 3.17 -24.02 -9.94
C GLU A 236 2.75 -22.56 -9.95
N GLY A 237 3.11 -21.80 -8.90
CA GLY A 237 2.82 -20.37 -8.81
C GLY A 237 1.65 -20.03 -7.89
N LEU A 238 1.01 -18.89 -8.15
CA LEU A 238 -0.05 -18.34 -7.33
C LEU A 238 -1.40 -18.99 -7.69
N ALA A 239 -2.17 -19.44 -6.69
CA ALA A 239 -3.53 -19.94 -6.90
C ALA A 239 -4.52 -18.77 -7.06
N SER A 240 -4.39 -18.05 -8.16
CA SER A 240 -5.18 -16.87 -8.49
C SER A 240 -6.09 -17.15 -9.68
N MET A 241 -7.34 -16.74 -9.55
CA MET A 241 -8.38 -16.91 -10.56
C MET A 241 -9.30 -15.69 -10.63
N PHE A 242 -10.06 -15.61 -11.71
CA PHE A 242 -11.21 -14.73 -11.78
C PHE A 242 -12.50 -15.54 -11.94
N PHE A 243 -13.62 -14.99 -11.47
CA PHE A 243 -14.89 -15.69 -11.37
C PHE A 243 -16.03 -14.73 -11.69
N HIS A 244 -16.94 -15.13 -12.57
CA HIS A 244 -18.11 -14.33 -12.90
C HIS A 244 -19.23 -14.54 -11.87
N PRO A 245 -19.61 -13.53 -11.06
CA PRO A 245 -20.61 -13.68 -10.01
C PRO A 245 -21.96 -14.20 -10.48
N PHE A 246 -22.37 -13.86 -11.70
CA PHE A 246 -23.66 -14.29 -12.25
C PHE A 246 -23.81 -15.82 -12.38
N LEU A 247 -22.72 -16.59 -12.35
CA LEU A 247 -22.77 -18.06 -12.31
C LEU A 247 -23.47 -18.60 -11.05
N GLU A 248 -23.54 -17.80 -9.99
CA GLU A 248 -24.18 -18.16 -8.73
C GLU A 248 -25.69 -17.88 -8.72
N PHE A 249 -26.19 -17.06 -9.65
CA PHE A 249 -27.59 -16.60 -9.64
C PHE A 249 -28.63 -17.73 -9.68
N PRO A 250 -28.42 -18.83 -10.44
CA PRO A 250 -29.33 -19.98 -10.41
C PRO A 250 -29.43 -20.69 -9.05
N TYR A 251 -28.44 -20.51 -8.16
CA TYR A 251 -28.35 -21.14 -6.84
C TYR A 251 -28.95 -20.27 -5.73
N LEU A 252 -29.45 -19.09 -6.07
CA LEU A 252 -30.03 -18.14 -5.12
C LEU A 252 -31.56 -18.13 -5.21
N HIS A 253 -32.22 -17.91 -4.08
CA HIS A 253 -33.66 -17.67 -4.02
C HIS A 253 -33.96 -16.42 -3.20
N GLU A 254 -35.07 -15.76 -3.54
CA GLU A 254 -35.53 -14.55 -2.86
C GLU A 254 -36.06 -14.91 -1.46
N VAL A 255 -35.62 -14.15 -0.45
CA VAL A 255 -36.13 -14.26 0.91
C VAL A 255 -37.42 -13.45 1.02
N LYS A 256 -38.44 -14.08 1.61
CA LYS A 256 -39.77 -13.48 1.76
C LYS A 256 -40.15 -13.37 3.22
N ASP A 257 -40.84 -12.28 3.56
CA ASP A 257 -41.36 -12.05 4.90
C ASP A 257 -42.53 -13.00 5.22
N THR A 258 -43.03 -12.91 6.45
CA THR A 258 -44.18 -13.70 6.92
C THR A 258 -45.47 -13.52 6.10
N GLN A 259 -45.56 -12.48 5.26
CA GLN A 259 -46.69 -12.15 4.41
C GLN A 259 -46.44 -12.56 2.94
N GLY A 260 -45.27 -13.14 2.64
CA GLY A 260 -44.88 -13.57 1.30
C GLY A 260 -44.33 -12.45 0.42
N ASN A 261 -44.08 -11.25 0.96
CA ASN A 261 -43.46 -10.15 0.22
C ASN A 261 -41.93 -10.28 0.25
N PRO A 262 -41.21 -9.83 -0.80
CA PRO A 262 -39.75 -9.82 -0.79
C PRO A 262 -39.22 -9.01 0.40
N GLU A 263 -38.38 -9.63 1.22
CA GLU A 263 -37.63 -8.89 2.23
C GLU A 263 -36.66 -7.94 1.53
N LYS A 264 -36.51 -6.74 2.08
CA LYS A 264 -35.61 -5.72 1.52
C LYS A 264 -34.69 -5.19 2.61
N ARG A 265 -33.40 -5.11 2.28
CA ARG A 265 -32.41 -4.36 3.04
C ARG A 265 -31.94 -3.20 2.18
N GLU A 266 -32.10 -1.98 2.69
CA GLU A 266 -31.76 -0.73 1.98
C GLU A 266 -32.45 -0.62 0.61
N GLY A 267 -33.68 -1.13 0.50
CA GLY A 267 -34.45 -1.10 -0.73
C GLY A 267 -34.01 -2.08 -1.82
N ILE A 268 -33.00 -2.92 -1.56
CA ILE A 268 -32.58 -4.04 -2.41
C ILE A 268 -33.20 -5.34 -1.85
N PRO A 269 -33.85 -6.19 -2.66
CA PRO A 269 -34.36 -7.50 -2.25
C PRO A 269 -33.28 -8.42 -1.67
N VAL A 270 -33.61 -9.15 -0.61
CA VAL A 270 -32.70 -10.09 0.04
C VAL A 270 -32.76 -11.45 -0.67
N TYR A 271 -31.59 -11.99 -0.99
CA TYR A 271 -31.43 -13.33 -1.56
C TYR A 271 -30.54 -14.18 -0.66
N MET A 272 -30.76 -15.48 -0.70
CA MET A 272 -29.90 -16.45 -0.01
C MET A 272 -29.69 -17.71 -0.86
N TYR A 273 -28.62 -18.43 -0.56
CA TYR A 273 -28.31 -19.69 -1.23
C TYR A 273 -29.36 -20.77 -0.93
N LYS A 274 -29.73 -21.55 -1.95
CA LYS A 274 -30.63 -22.71 -1.84
C LYS A 274 -29.98 -23.90 -1.13
N GLY A 275 -28.65 -23.94 -1.11
CA GLY A 275 -27.81 -25.00 -0.56
C GLY A 275 -26.33 -24.68 -0.78
N GLU A 276 -25.45 -25.63 -0.45
CA GLU A 276 -23.99 -25.44 -0.44
C GLU A 276 -23.28 -26.12 -1.64
N ASP A 277 -23.99 -26.32 -2.75
CA ASP A 277 -23.50 -27.05 -3.93
C ASP A 277 -23.16 -26.14 -5.13
N SER A 278 -23.30 -24.82 -4.97
CA SER A 278 -22.99 -23.86 -6.02
C SER A 278 -21.50 -23.92 -6.45
N PRO A 279 -21.15 -23.45 -7.66
CA PRO A 279 -19.77 -23.37 -8.11
C PRO A 279 -18.83 -22.70 -7.10
N LEU A 280 -19.23 -21.57 -6.53
CA LEU A 280 -18.43 -20.84 -5.55
C LEU A 280 -18.26 -21.62 -4.24
N HIS A 281 -19.31 -22.29 -3.73
CA HIS A 281 -19.20 -23.14 -2.53
C HIS A 281 -18.20 -24.27 -2.72
N ARG A 282 -18.29 -24.96 -3.87
CA ARG A 282 -17.37 -26.04 -4.23
C ARG A 282 -15.94 -25.54 -4.39
N LEU A 283 -15.72 -24.35 -4.96
CA LEU A 283 -14.40 -23.73 -5.02
C LEU A 283 -13.84 -23.42 -3.63
N VAL A 284 -14.59 -22.70 -2.80
CA VAL A 284 -14.14 -22.31 -1.45
C VAL A 284 -13.77 -23.53 -0.62
N SER A 285 -14.65 -24.54 -0.59
CA SER A 285 -14.41 -25.80 0.11
C SER A 285 -13.27 -26.62 -0.51
N GLY A 286 -13.23 -26.70 -1.85
CA GLY A 286 -12.22 -27.44 -2.61
C GLY A 286 -10.80 -26.95 -2.37
N PHE A 287 -10.61 -25.63 -2.32
CA PHE A 287 -9.32 -25.02 -2.01
C PHE A 287 -8.90 -25.29 -0.55
N ARG A 288 -9.82 -25.10 0.41
CA ARG A 288 -9.54 -25.35 1.83
C ARG A 288 -9.18 -26.80 2.12
N THR A 289 -9.92 -27.75 1.56
CA THR A 289 -9.64 -29.19 1.71
C THR A 289 -8.29 -29.59 1.11
N ARG A 290 -7.76 -28.80 0.17
CA ARG A 290 -6.41 -28.93 -0.40
C ARG A 290 -5.37 -28.08 0.33
N GLY A 291 -5.71 -27.49 1.48
CA GLY A 291 -4.81 -26.74 2.35
C GLY A 291 -4.46 -25.35 1.81
N PHE A 292 -5.25 -24.80 0.89
CA PHE A 292 -5.11 -23.41 0.46
C PHE A 292 -5.83 -22.46 1.42
N GLN A 293 -5.20 -21.33 1.70
CA GLN A 293 -5.75 -20.23 2.46
C GLN A 293 -6.16 -19.12 1.48
N TRP A 294 -7.42 -18.72 1.53
CA TRP A 294 -7.90 -17.52 0.85
C TRP A 294 -7.33 -16.27 1.51
N VAL A 295 -6.75 -15.38 0.72
CA VAL A 295 -6.10 -14.15 1.21
C VAL A 295 -6.54 -12.93 0.39
N SER A 296 -6.36 -11.75 0.96
CA SER A 296 -6.58 -10.48 0.27
C SER A 296 -5.36 -10.07 -0.56
N LEU A 297 -5.54 -9.07 -1.42
CA LEU A 297 -4.48 -8.59 -2.31
C LEU A 297 -3.28 -8.01 -1.54
N ASP A 298 -3.54 -7.25 -0.47
CA ASP A 298 -2.53 -6.65 0.39
C ASP A 298 -1.67 -7.69 1.11
N ARG A 299 -2.20 -8.88 1.38
CA ARG A 299 -1.40 -9.96 1.98
C ARG A 299 -0.30 -10.46 1.05
N VAL A 300 -0.56 -10.41 -0.26
CA VAL A 300 0.35 -10.85 -1.32
C VAL A 300 1.22 -9.68 -1.81
N VAL A 301 0.68 -8.46 -1.79
CA VAL A 301 1.33 -7.23 -2.24
C VAL A 301 1.18 -6.15 -1.16
N PRO A 302 1.97 -6.22 -0.06
CA PRO A 302 1.81 -5.30 1.09
C PRO A 302 2.25 -3.86 0.78
N PHE A 303 3.08 -3.70 -0.25
CA PHE A 303 3.47 -2.41 -0.80
C PHE A 303 3.34 -2.46 -2.30
N SER A 304 3.16 -1.31 -2.94
CA SER A 304 3.36 -1.19 -4.38
C SER A 304 4.19 0.05 -4.71
N PRO A 305 5.11 -0.06 -5.69
CA PRO A 305 5.90 1.08 -6.10
C PRO A 305 5.03 2.24 -6.58
N ALA A 306 5.45 3.47 -6.29
CA ALA A 306 4.53 4.59 -6.32
C ALA A 306 5.11 5.95 -6.65
N HIS A 307 6.27 6.38 -6.17
CA HIS A 307 6.76 7.75 -6.49
C HIS A 307 8.28 7.83 -6.60
N ARG A 308 8.75 8.71 -7.50
CA ARG A 308 10.16 9.09 -7.64
C ARG A 308 10.29 10.55 -7.26
N ILE A 309 11.27 10.86 -6.44
CA ILE A 309 11.57 12.22 -6.01
C ILE A 309 13.01 12.53 -6.39
N ASP A 310 13.19 13.46 -7.32
CA ASP A 310 14.51 13.95 -7.68
C ASP A 310 15.04 14.86 -6.56
N LEU A 311 16.23 14.54 -6.07
CA LEU A 311 16.90 15.27 -5.00
C LEU A 311 17.98 16.21 -5.57
N PRO A 312 18.30 17.29 -4.85
CA PRO A 312 19.43 18.14 -5.19
C PRO A 312 20.73 17.33 -5.35
N VAL A 313 21.51 17.66 -6.38
CA VAL A 313 22.79 16.99 -6.67
C VAL A 313 23.72 17.06 -5.46
N GLY A 314 24.37 15.93 -5.14
CA GLY A 314 25.29 15.83 -4.01
C GLY A 314 24.61 15.72 -2.64
N THR A 315 23.29 15.53 -2.59
CA THR A 315 22.60 15.10 -1.37
C THR A 315 23.25 13.80 -0.86
N LYS A 316 23.38 13.68 0.46
CA LYS A 316 23.87 12.47 1.12
C LYS A 316 22.74 11.84 1.91
N ALA A 317 22.79 10.52 2.09
CA ALA A 317 21.79 9.81 2.89
C ALA A 317 21.64 10.41 4.32
N SER A 318 22.75 10.80 4.94
CA SER A 318 22.75 11.41 6.29
C SER A 318 22.13 12.80 6.38
N ALA A 319 21.80 13.43 5.24
CA ALA A 319 21.16 14.74 5.19
C ALA A 319 19.64 14.64 4.98
N LEU A 320 19.09 13.44 4.82
CA LEU A 320 17.68 13.20 4.57
C LEU A 320 16.92 13.01 5.87
N LEU A 321 15.83 13.75 6.02
CA LEU A 321 14.81 13.56 7.05
C LEU A 321 13.44 13.48 6.35
N PHE A 322 12.50 12.78 6.99
CA PHE A 322 11.15 12.59 6.49
C PHE A 322 10.15 12.90 7.59
N GLY A 323 9.16 13.72 7.30
CA GLY A 323 8.27 14.21 8.34
C GLY A 323 7.25 15.26 7.89
N ASP A 324 6.15 15.36 8.62
CA ASP A 324 5.06 16.30 8.32
C ASP A 324 5.42 17.72 8.79
N VAL A 325 6.32 18.37 8.07
CA VAL A 325 6.76 19.74 8.36
C VAL A 325 5.72 20.77 7.90
N ARG A 326 4.82 20.39 7.00
CA ARG A 326 3.72 21.25 6.52
C ARG A 326 2.47 21.20 7.40
N GLY A 327 2.28 20.15 8.18
CA GLY A 327 1.07 19.90 8.97
C GLY A 327 -0.11 19.46 8.11
N VAL A 328 0.16 18.75 7.01
CA VAL A 328 -0.83 18.28 6.04
C VAL A 328 -1.24 16.82 6.27
N GLY A 329 -0.72 16.20 7.33
CA GLY A 329 -1.05 14.84 7.75
C GLY A 329 -0.20 13.75 7.09
N HIS A 330 0.89 14.10 6.40
CA HIS A 330 1.79 13.14 5.78
C HIS A 330 3.22 13.67 5.66
N ALA A 331 4.19 12.79 5.48
CA ALA A 331 5.59 13.16 5.41
C ALA A 331 5.93 13.97 4.14
N ASP A 332 6.85 14.91 4.32
CA ASP A 332 7.61 15.59 3.27
C ASP A 332 9.07 15.11 3.28
N VAL A 333 9.80 15.38 2.20
CA VAL A 333 11.25 15.15 2.17
C VAL A 333 11.98 16.42 2.58
N VAL A 334 12.82 16.32 3.61
CA VAL A 334 13.64 17.42 4.13
C VAL A 334 15.11 17.11 3.90
N VAL A 335 15.80 17.99 3.17
CA VAL A 335 17.23 17.88 2.87
C VAL A 335 18.00 18.93 3.70
N CYS A 336 18.69 18.46 4.73
CA CYS A 336 19.52 19.26 5.61
C CYS A 336 20.93 19.43 5.04
N ALA A 337 21.11 20.43 4.17
CA ALA A 337 22.40 20.76 3.59
C ALA A 337 23.24 21.65 4.52
N LYS A 338 24.55 21.72 4.27
CA LYS A 338 25.50 22.53 5.07
C LYS A 338 25.07 24.00 5.24
N ASN A 339 24.48 24.59 4.21
CA ASN A 339 24.14 26.02 4.16
C ASN A 339 22.63 26.29 4.17
N GLY A 340 21.81 25.30 4.49
CA GLY A 340 20.38 25.50 4.59
C GLY A 340 19.58 24.22 4.55
N VAL A 341 18.28 24.37 4.64
CA VAL A 341 17.32 23.27 4.58
C VAL A 341 16.45 23.46 3.37
N LEU A 342 16.34 22.41 2.57
CA LEU A 342 15.44 22.32 1.45
C LEU A 342 14.29 21.38 1.83
N VAL A 343 13.08 21.68 1.40
CA VAL A 343 11.92 20.79 1.56
C VAL A 343 11.33 20.53 0.20
N ILE A 344 11.00 19.27 -0.07
CA ILE A 344 10.24 18.86 -1.25
C ILE A 344 8.84 18.49 -0.75
N PRO A 345 7.84 19.35 -0.99
CA PRO A 345 6.46 19.07 -0.63
C PRO A 345 5.96 17.81 -1.34
N GLY A 346 5.43 16.88 -0.56
CA GLY A 346 4.85 15.64 -1.07
C GLY A 346 3.43 15.81 -1.64
N VAL A 347 3.14 15.11 -2.74
CA VAL A 347 1.77 14.86 -3.24
C VAL A 347 1.66 13.40 -3.67
N TYR A 348 1.16 12.57 -2.75
CA TYR A 348 1.14 11.11 -2.88
C TYR A 348 -0.27 10.52 -3.05
N GLN A 349 -1.27 11.38 -3.29
CA GLN A 349 -2.63 10.95 -3.60
C GLN A 349 -2.74 10.32 -4.99
N TRP A 350 -3.67 9.38 -5.19
CA TRP A 350 -3.97 8.75 -6.48
C TRP A 350 -4.19 9.73 -7.65
N PRO A 351 -3.65 9.50 -8.87
CA PRO A 351 -2.92 8.29 -9.26
C PRO A 351 -1.52 8.19 -8.67
N ARG A 352 -0.98 6.97 -8.59
CA ARG A 352 0.43 6.75 -8.25
C ARG A 352 1.32 7.28 -9.39
N ASN A 353 2.62 7.36 -9.13
CA ASN A 353 3.70 7.79 -10.03
C ASN A 353 3.59 9.24 -10.54
N ARG A 354 2.91 10.10 -9.76
CA ARG A 354 2.85 11.54 -10.03
C ARG A 354 4.21 12.21 -9.88
N PRO A 355 4.58 13.14 -10.78
CA PRO A 355 5.69 14.05 -10.57
C PRO A 355 5.54 14.80 -9.24
N GLN A 356 6.64 14.94 -8.51
CA GLN A 356 6.69 15.74 -7.29
C GLN A 356 7.19 17.15 -7.58
N GLU A 357 6.92 18.09 -6.68
CA GLU A 357 7.43 19.46 -6.79
C GLU A 357 8.96 19.49 -6.68
N ALA A 358 9.55 20.58 -7.17
CA ALA A 358 10.97 20.82 -6.98
C ALA A 358 11.28 21.19 -5.52
N ALA A 359 12.52 20.94 -5.09
CA ALA A 359 12.99 21.33 -3.77
C ALA A 359 12.90 22.85 -3.54
N GLN A 360 12.34 23.24 -2.41
CA GLN A 360 12.13 24.63 -2.00
C GLN A 360 13.08 25.00 -0.86
N VAL A 361 13.67 26.19 -0.90
CA VAL A 361 14.54 26.66 0.20
C VAL A 361 13.67 27.11 1.38
N TRP A 362 13.71 26.34 2.46
CA TRP A 362 12.94 26.63 3.67
C TRP A 362 13.75 27.32 4.77
N LEU A 363 15.08 27.18 4.73
CA LEU A 363 15.99 27.82 5.67
C LEU A 363 17.34 28.10 5.02
N LYS A 364 17.88 29.30 5.23
CA LYS A 364 19.28 29.63 4.91
C LYS A 364 20.05 29.76 6.22
N HIS A 365 20.77 28.71 6.58
CA HIS A 365 21.52 28.63 7.83
C HIS A 365 22.74 27.73 7.67
N SER A 366 23.88 28.14 8.23
CA SER A 366 25.09 27.32 8.19
C SER A 366 25.14 26.39 9.40
N PHE A 367 25.03 25.09 9.15
CA PHE A 367 25.15 24.06 10.18
C PHE A 367 26.60 23.59 10.33
N LEU A 368 26.98 23.21 11.55
CA LEU A 368 28.27 22.58 11.77
C LEU A 368 28.27 21.13 11.22
N PRO A 369 29.43 20.61 10.76
CA PRO A 369 29.50 19.26 10.18
C PRO A 369 29.04 18.12 11.10
N ASP A 370 29.18 18.30 12.41
CA ASP A 370 28.87 17.28 13.42
C ASP A 370 27.52 17.54 14.14
N GLU A 371 26.69 18.46 13.64
CA GLU A 371 25.35 18.68 14.17
C GLU A 371 24.42 17.52 13.82
N LYS A 372 23.78 16.95 14.85
CA LYS A 372 22.68 15.99 14.68
C LYS A 372 21.40 16.76 14.42
N MET A 373 20.59 16.25 13.50
CA MET A 373 19.33 16.88 13.10
C MET A 373 18.23 15.82 13.06
N PHE A 374 17.05 16.17 13.55
CA PHE A 374 15.85 15.33 13.50
C PHE A 374 14.60 16.21 13.52
N LEU A 375 13.47 15.60 13.19
CA LEU A 375 12.16 16.26 13.16
C LEU A 375 11.32 15.82 14.37
N MET A 376 10.63 16.76 15.00
CA MET A 376 9.62 16.46 16.02
C MET A 376 8.62 17.60 16.15
N ASP A 377 7.36 17.29 16.43
CA ASP A 377 6.40 18.30 16.87
C ASP A 377 6.71 18.66 18.33
N ILE A 378 7.49 19.72 18.54
CA ILE A 378 7.99 20.09 19.88
C ILE A 378 7.04 21.04 20.60
N ASN A 379 6.19 21.76 19.84
CA ASN A 379 5.23 22.73 20.35
C ASN A 379 3.77 22.23 20.34
N ASN A 380 3.54 21.00 19.89
CA ASN A 380 2.25 20.32 19.74
C ASN A 380 1.29 21.05 18.78
N ASP A 381 1.81 21.63 17.70
CA ASP A 381 1.02 22.35 16.68
C ASP A 381 0.69 21.50 15.44
N LYS A 382 0.98 20.19 15.52
CA LYS A 382 0.83 19.17 14.46
C LYS A 382 1.77 19.35 13.28
N LYS A 383 2.78 20.21 13.37
CA LYS A 383 3.88 20.29 12.41
C LYS A 383 5.14 19.80 13.08
N GLN A 384 5.96 19.09 12.33
CA GLN A 384 7.27 18.72 12.84
C GLN A 384 8.26 19.88 12.64
N ASP A 385 8.91 20.25 13.72
CA ASP A 385 9.95 21.26 13.78
C ASP A 385 11.33 20.63 13.57
N LEU A 386 12.28 21.40 13.06
CA LEU A 386 13.66 20.96 12.94
C LEU A 386 14.39 21.22 14.26
N VAL A 387 14.94 20.15 14.84
CA VAL A 387 15.76 20.22 16.04
C VAL A 387 17.19 19.89 15.69
N THR A 388 18.14 20.70 16.17
CA THR A 388 19.57 20.46 16.00
C THR A 388 20.27 20.29 17.33
N TYR A 389 21.27 19.41 17.37
CA TYR A 389 22.11 19.17 18.52
C TYR A 389 23.59 19.24 18.12
N ASN A 390 24.30 20.18 18.73
CA ASN A 390 25.74 20.32 18.57
C ASN A 390 26.46 19.31 19.48
N ARG A 391 27.01 18.25 18.89
CA ARG A 391 27.69 17.18 19.64
C ARG A 391 28.84 17.67 20.52
N LYS A 392 29.57 18.71 20.10
CA LYS A 392 30.73 19.24 20.85
C LYS A 392 30.31 20.13 22.01
N MET A 393 29.35 21.02 21.78
CA MET A 393 28.93 22.01 22.77
C MET A 393 27.74 21.57 23.63
N GLY A 394 27.04 20.52 23.23
CA GLY A 394 25.81 20.05 23.84
C GLY A 394 24.58 20.90 23.51
N GLU A 395 24.74 21.97 22.73
CA GLU A 395 23.68 22.94 22.48
C GLU A 395 22.54 22.33 21.65
N VAL A 396 21.30 22.52 22.11
CA VAL A 396 20.08 22.16 21.38
C VAL A 396 19.41 23.42 20.87
N ARG A 397 19.07 23.43 19.58
CA ARG A 397 18.32 24.51 18.94
C ARG A 397 17.10 23.95 18.21
N VAL A 398 16.06 24.77 18.14
CA VAL A 398 14.80 24.44 17.47
C VAL A 398 14.50 25.51 16.45
N PHE A 399 14.17 25.08 15.24
CA PHE A 399 13.69 25.93 14.16
C PHE A 399 12.23 25.56 13.92
N TYR A 400 11.31 26.40 14.40
CA TYR A 400 9.88 26.10 14.30
C TYR A 400 9.40 26.14 12.86
N SER A 401 8.60 25.17 12.45
CA SER A 401 7.91 25.20 11.16
C SER A 401 6.62 26.03 11.27
N ASN A 402 6.34 26.84 10.26
CA ASN A 402 5.01 27.44 10.06
C ASN A 402 4.22 26.79 8.92
N GLY A 403 4.72 25.69 8.38
CA GLY A 403 4.16 24.97 7.25
C GLY A 403 4.58 25.49 5.87
N MET A 404 5.40 26.55 5.82
CA MET A 404 5.97 27.07 4.58
C MET A 404 7.49 27.32 4.67
N ASN A 405 8.02 27.52 5.87
CA ASN A 405 9.45 27.72 6.14
C ASN A 405 9.77 27.40 7.61
N PHE A 406 11.06 27.30 7.91
CA PHE A 406 11.56 27.23 9.28
C PHE A 406 11.97 28.63 9.78
N HIS A 407 11.54 28.96 11.00
CA HIS A 407 11.89 30.21 11.67
C HIS A 407 13.35 30.24 12.14
N ALA A 408 13.81 31.41 12.59
CA ALA A 408 15.11 31.57 13.22
C ALA A 408 15.26 30.65 14.44
N PRO A 409 16.49 30.14 14.72
CA PRO A 409 16.70 29.16 15.77
C PRO A 409 16.42 29.73 17.15
N VAL A 410 15.79 28.90 17.98
CA VAL A 410 15.53 29.15 19.39
C VAL A 410 16.34 28.16 20.21
N SER A 411 17.08 28.65 21.22
CA SER A 411 17.89 27.79 22.08
C SER A 411 17.00 27.04 23.08
N PHE A 412 17.24 25.73 23.21
CA PHE A 412 16.61 24.85 24.20
C PHE A 412 17.60 24.43 25.31
N GLY A 413 18.68 25.20 25.47
CA GLY A 413 19.73 24.93 26.42
C GLY A 413 20.73 23.89 25.94
N LYS A 414 21.29 23.13 26.88
CA LYS A 414 22.35 22.15 26.62
C LYS A 414 22.00 20.77 27.17
N LEU A 415 22.29 19.75 26.38
CA LEU A 415 22.41 18.35 26.79
C LEU A 415 23.89 18.02 27.05
N PRO A 416 24.20 16.87 27.67
CA PRO A 416 25.56 16.36 27.71
C PRO A 416 26.20 16.36 26.32
N SER A 417 27.47 16.77 26.23
CA SER A 417 28.24 16.69 25.00
C SER A 417 28.60 15.25 24.66
N GLY A 418 28.75 14.94 23.38
CA GLY A 418 29.27 13.65 22.91
C GLY A 418 28.22 12.61 22.52
N LEU A 419 26.92 12.90 22.63
CA LEU A 419 25.85 11.95 22.27
C LEU A 419 25.97 11.54 20.79
N ASP A 420 26.15 10.23 20.54
CA ASP A 420 26.25 9.65 19.20
C ASP A 420 24.88 9.38 18.59
N PHE A 421 23.92 9.07 19.46
CA PHE A 421 22.51 8.88 19.15
C PHE A 421 21.70 9.92 19.93
N LEU A 422 20.74 10.54 19.25
CA LEU A 422 19.74 11.43 19.85
C LEU A 422 18.51 11.43 18.93
N GLN A 423 17.36 11.04 19.46
CA GLN A 423 16.10 10.96 18.71
C GLN A 423 14.92 11.39 19.59
N PRO A 424 13.79 11.80 18.97
CA PRO A 424 12.51 11.92 19.67
C PRO A 424 12.16 10.63 20.42
N PHE A 425 11.57 10.77 21.60
CA PHE A 425 11.15 9.65 22.45
C PHE A 425 9.75 9.91 22.99
N LYS A 426 8.75 9.26 22.40
CA LYS A 426 7.33 9.45 22.74
C LYS A 426 6.97 8.70 24.01
N GLN A 427 6.29 9.40 24.91
CA GLN A 427 5.88 8.94 26.23
C GLN A 427 4.44 9.39 26.47
N ASN A 428 3.45 8.56 26.13
CA ASN A 428 2.02 8.80 26.39
C ASN A 428 1.56 10.24 26.07
N GLY A 429 1.65 10.62 24.79
CA GLY A 429 1.23 11.94 24.31
C GLY A 429 2.19 13.09 24.57
N ARG A 430 3.36 12.83 25.17
CA ARG A 430 4.49 13.77 25.21
C ARG A 430 5.62 13.28 24.31
N THR A 431 6.34 14.20 23.67
CA THR A 431 7.59 13.90 22.97
C THR A 431 8.76 14.47 23.76
N ASP A 432 9.55 13.58 24.37
CA ASP A 432 10.82 13.90 25.02
C ASP A 432 11.98 13.53 24.06
N LEU A 433 13.21 13.47 24.56
CA LEU A 433 14.39 13.00 23.83
C LEU A 433 15.02 11.80 24.51
N ILE A 434 15.61 10.91 23.72
CA ILE A 434 16.50 9.86 24.23
C ILE A 434 17.84 9.94 23.51
N GLY A 435 18.92 9.85 24.29
CA GLY A 435 20.27 9.94 23.77
C GLY A 435 21.19 8.88 24.34
N VAL A 436 22.24 8.55 23.59
CA VAL A 436 23.25 7.55 24.00
C VAL A 436 24.65 8.12 23.75
N ASN A 437 25.51 8.02 24.76
CA ASN A 437 26.92 8.40 24.67
C ASN A 437 27.80 7.16 24.54
N ASN A 438 28.56 7.01 23.45
CA ASN A 438 29.52 5.92 23.21
C ASN A 438 28.98 4.49 23.46
N GLY A 439 27.65 4.28 23.43
CA GLY A 439 27.00 3.01 23.80
C GLY A 439 26.93 2.74 25.31
N GLU A 440 27.57 3.52 26.17
CA GLU A 440 27.73 3.15 27.59
C GLU A 440 26.65 3.73 28.50
N GLU A 441 26.10 4.90 28.17
CA GLU A 441 25.09 5.56 29.00
C GLU A 441 23.91 6.04 28.15
N VAL A 442 22.72 5.57 28.52
CA VAL A 442 21.45 6.07 28.00
C VAL A 442 20.92 7.18 28.89
N ILE A 443 20.53 8.29 28.28
CA ILE A 443 19.87 9.41 28.94
C ILE A 443 18.49 9.66 28.34
N ILE A 444 17.55 10.06 29.19
CA ILE A 444 16.27 10.63 28.77
C ILE A 444 16.32 12.12 29.06
N ALA A 445 16.09 12.94 28.04
CA ALA A 445 15.95 14.38 28.17
C ALA A 445 14.47 14.76 28.14
N LYS A 446 13.88 14.99 29.31
CA LYS A 446 12.48 15.38 29.46
C LYS A 446 12.28 16.85 29.11
N LYS A 447 11.35 17.15 28.22
CA LYS A 447 11.01 18.52 27.85
C LYS A 447 10.31 19.23 29.02
N GLU A 448 10.79 20.43 29.35
CA GLU A 448 10.24 21.32 30.37
C GLU A 448 10.20 22.76 29.83
N GLY A 449 9.12 23.13 29.15
CA GLY A 449 9.05 24.42 28.44
C GLY A 449 10.09 24.48 27.32
N MET A 450 10.97 25.49 27.34
CA MET A 450 12.03 25.71 26.35
C MET A 450 13.40 25.14 26.78
N ARG A 451 13.41 24.04 27.52
CA ARG A 451 14.62 23.35 27.95
C ARG A 451 14.38 21.86 28.13
N PHE A 452 15.47 21.10 28.21
CA PHE A 452 15.44 19.69 28.55
C PHE A 452 16.09 19.43 29.91
N ARG A 453 15.44 18.63 30.75
CA ARG A 453 16.02 18.09 31.98
C ARG A 453 16.46 16.66 31.73
N THR A 454 17.74 16.37 31.93
CA THR A 454 18.30 15.04 31.71
C THR A 454 18.12 14.12 32.91
N ILE A 455 17.92 12.84 32.62
CA ILE A 455 17.82 11.74 33.57
C ILE A 455 18.71 10.61 33.04
N ALA A 456 19.74 10.23 33.79
CA ALA A 456 20.53 9.04 33.49
C ALA A 456 19.71 7.80 33.84
N THR A 457 19.65 6.82 32.94
CA THR A 457 18.91 5.56 33.19
C THR A 457 19.82 4.46 33.75
N HIS A 458 21.15 4.68 33.75
CA HIS A 458 22.18 3.67 34.05
C HIS A 458 22.13 2.41 33.18
N LEU A 459 21.33 2.42 32.10
CA LEU A 459 21.31 1.36 31.11
C LEU A 459 22.56 1.43 30.24
N ARG A 460 23.10 0.25 29.96
CA ARG A 460 24.22 0.06 29.04
C ARG A 460 23.73 -0.57 27.76
N ILE A 461 24.25 -0.10 26.64
CA ILE A 461 23.97 -0.62 25.32
C ILE A 461 25.26 -1.27 24.79
N PRO A 462 25.17 -2.39 24.06
CA PRO A 462 26.34 -2.93 23.38
C PRO A 462 27.01 -1.87 22.49
N SER A 463 28.34 -1.84 22.54
CA SER A 463 29.13 -0.90 21.75
C SER A 463 28.90 -1.12 20.25
N ALA A 464 28.91 -0.03 19.47
CA ALA A 464 28.72 -0.05 18.02
C ALA A 464 27.37 -0.63 17.55
N SER A 465 26.35 -0.64 18.42
CA SER A 465 24.98 -0.95 18.03
C SER A 465 24.36 0.12 17.15
N ILE A 466 23.55 -0.32 16.18
CA ILE A 466 22.61 0.53 15.45
C ILE A 466 21.35 0.63 16.30
N MET A 467 20.89 1.86 16.54
CA MET A 467 19.84 2.16 17.51
C MET A 467 18.57 2.64 16.82
N PHE A 468 17.43 2.17 17.31
CA PHE A 468 16.09 2.61 16.88
C PHE A 468 15.19 2.86 18.08
N VAL A 469 14.14 3.65 17.86
CA VAL A 469 13.16 4.04 18.86
C VAL A 469 11.77 3.98 18.23
N GLY A 470 10.80 3.42 18.94
CA GLY A 470 9.41 3.37 18.51
C GLY A 470 8.55 2.50 19.43
N ASP A 471 7.24 2.71 19.40
CA ASP A 471 6.26 1.88 20.11
C ASP A 471 6.13 0.52 19.42
N LEU A 472 6.65 -0.55 20.04
CA LEU A 472 6.66 -1.90 19.46
C LEU A 472 5.50 -2.76 19.97
N ASN A 473 4.85 -2.33 21.06
CA ASN A 473 3.89 -3.14 21.79
C ASN A 473 2.46 -2.54 21.75
N GLY A 474 2.32 -1.27 21.36
CA GLY A 474 1.07 -0.53 21.19
C GLY A 474 0.60 0.20 22.45
N ASP A 475 1.45 0.37 23.46
CA ASP A 475 1.10 1.02 24.74
C ASP A 475 1.35 2.54 24.76
N ARG A 476 1.79 3.11 23.63
CA ARG A 476 2.13 4.53 23.41
C ARG A 476 3.38 4.99 24.16
N PHE A 477 4.22 4.08 24.60
CA PHE A 477 5.55 4.35 25.11
C PHE A 477 6.57 3.78 24.14
N ASP A 478 7.44 4.65 23.61
CA ASP A 478 8.48 4.15 22.73
C ASP A 478 9.43 3.23 23.50
N GLU A 479 9.79 2.12 22.87
CA GLU A 479 10.91 1.26 23.24
C GLU A 479 12.19 1.66 22.53
N VAL A 480 13.30 1.10 23.03
CA VAL A 480 14.61 1.24 22.39
C VAL A 480 15.06 -0.12 21.85
N ILE A 481 15.53 -0.15 20.62
CA ILE A 481 16.13 -1.33 19.99
C ILE A 481 17.61 -1.04 19.72
N ALA A 482 18.47 -2.00 20.07
CA ALA A 482 19.89 -1.98 19.74
C ALA A 482 20.27 -3.22 18.93
N CYS A 483 20.56 -3.07 17.66
CA CYS A 483 21.09 -4.14 16.81
C CYS A 483 22.61 -4.16 16.94
N SER A 484 23.19 -5.20 17.54
CA SER A 484 24.65 -5.35 17.71
C SER A 484 25.24 -6.26 16.64
N PRO A 485 25.98 -5.73 15.63
CA PRO A 485 26.63 -6.57 14.62
C PRO A 485 27.76 -7.44 15.21
N MET A 486 28.36 -6.99 16.31
CA MET A 486 29.43 -7.71 17.02
C MET A 486 28.87 -8.91 17.78
N GLU A 487 27.81 -8.69 18.55
CA GLU A 487 27.17 -9.73 19.36
C GLU A 487 26.14 -10.56 18.58
N LYS A 488 25.88 -10.17 17.32
CA LYS A 488 24.91 -10.80 16.42
C LYS A 488 23.53 -10.95 17.06
N THR A 489 23.14 -9.95 17.84
CA THR A 489 21.95 -9.96 18.67
C THR A 489 21.23 -8.62 18.57
N ILE A 490 19.90 -8.68 18.54
CA ILE A 490 19.03 -7.52 18.75
C ILE A 490 18.69 -7.46 20.23
N PHE A 491 18.85 -6.30 20.86
CA PHE A 491 18.43 -6.04 22.23
C PHE A 491 17.23 -5.11 22.20
N VAL A 492 16.19 -5.46 22.95
CA VAL A 492 15.02 -4.61 23.16
C VAL A 492 15.04 -4.11 24.59
N TYR A 493 14.82 -2.82 24.77
CA TYR A 493 14.72 -2.19 26.08
C TYR A 493 13.30 -1.65 26.25
N PRO A 494 12.40 -2.44 26.86
CA PRO A 494 11.03 -2.03 27.08
C PRO A 494 10.91 -0.82 27.97
N ASN A 495 9.84 -0.06 27.76
CA ASN A 495 9.54 1.12 28.52
C ASN A 495 8.10 1.07 29.03
N ASP A 496 7.93 0.97 30.34
CA ASP A 496 6.61 0.88 31.00
C ASP A 496 6.02 2.25 31.38
N GLY A 497 6.55 3.35 30.83
CA GLY A 497 6.18 4.72 31.16
C GLY A 497 6.77 5.27 32.47
N GLY A 498 7.53 4.45 33.21
CA GLY A 498 8.26 4.85 34.40
C GLY A 498 9.76 4.57 34.32
N GLN A 499 10.14 3.42 33.75
CA GLN A 499 11.53 2.99 33.61
C GLN A 499 11.74 2.25 32.29
N ILE A 500 12.89 2.50 31.67
CA ILE A 500 13.41 1.65 30.60
C ILE A 500 14.16 0.49 31.26
N ARG A 501 13.88 -0.74 30.85
CA ARG A 501 14.53 -1.95 31.39
C ARG A 501 15.12 -2.76 30.26
N LEU A 502 16.13 -3.58 30.54
CA LEU A 502 16.63 -4.55 29.56
C LEU A 502 15.75 -5.80 29.58
N LEU A 503 15.18 -6.18 28.43
CA LEU A 503 14.73 -7.55 28.19
C LEU A 503 15.63 -8.18 27.13
N PRO A 504 16.32 -9.29 27.43
CA PRO A 504 17.05 -10.03 26.41
C PRO A 504 16.05 -10.77 25.50
N SER A 505 15.48 -10.08 24.52
CA SER A 505 14.74 -10.72 23.42
C SER A 505 15.72 -11.06 22.31
N CYS A 506 16.08 -12.33 22.18
CA CYS A 506 17.10 -12.77 21.23
C CYS A 506 16.48 -13.10 19.87
N LEU A 507 16.73 -12.25 18.86
CA LEU A 507 16.78 -12.71 17.47
C LEU A 507 18.24 -12.93 17.10
N TRP A 508 18.58 -14.14 16.67
CA TRP A 508 19.92 -14.45 16.14
C TRP A 508 20.11 -13.79 14.78
N PHE A 509 21.10 -12.90 14.67
CA PHE A 509 21.61 -12.47 13.37
C PHE A 509 22.39 -13.63 12.74
N SER A 510 21.87 -14.18 11.65
CA SER A 510 22.70 -15.06 10.81
C SER A 510 23.81 -14.25 10.13
N ARG A 511 24.89 -14.91 9.69
CA ARG A 511 26.03 -14.26 9.01
C ARG A 511 25.62 -13.59 7.67
N ALA A 512 24.47 -13.96 7.10
CA ALA A 512 23.93 -13.42 5.84
C ALA A 512 23.28 -12.03 5.96
N GLU A 513 23.18 -11.49 7.18
CA GLU A 513 22.46 -10.24 7.48
C GLU A 513 23.36 -8.99 7.54
N ARG A 514 24.67 -9.12 7.35
CA ARG A 514 25.62 -7.97 7.38
C ARG A 514 25.44 -6.97 6.24
N GLU A 515 24.81 -7.41 5.14
CA GLU A 515 24.52 -6.57 3.98
C GLU A 515 23.13 -5.95 4.04
N ARG A 516 22.32 -6.31 5.05
CA ARG A 516 20.97 -5.77 5.22
C ARG A 516 20.96 -4.49 6.03
N GLN A 517 20.08 -3.58 5.63
CA GLN A 517 19.74 -2.37 6.39
C GLN A 517 18.52 -2.66 7.25
N VAL A 518 18.55 -2.17 8.49
CA VAL A 518 17.46 -2.32 9.47
C VAL A 518 16.72 -1.00 9.60
N MET A 519 15.40 -1.04 9.62
CA MET A 519 14.52 0.09 9.91
C MET A 519 13.41 -0.36 10.87
N ILE A 520 12.73 0.62 11.47
CA ILE A 520 11.55 0.43 12.31
C ILE A 520 10.44 1.35 11.80
N GLY A 521 9.21 0.84 11.68
CA GLY A 521 8.04 1.63 11.27
C GLY A 521 6.75 0.80 11.31
N ASP A 522 5.62 1.46 11.56
CA ASP A 522 4.30 0.84 11.58
C ASP A 522 3.77 0.74 10.13
N THR A 523 4.08 -0.37 9.46
CA THR A 523 3.76 -0.59 8.05
C THR A 523 2.36 -1.15 7.83
N ASN A 524 1.69 -1.61 8.90
CA ASN A 524 0.38 -2.24 8.80
C ASN A 524 -0.77 -1.35 9.35
N GLY A 525 -0.46 -0.31 10.13
CA GLY A 525 -1.38 0.67 10.71
C GLY A 525 -1.93 0.29 12.09
N ASP A 526 -1.43 -0.77 12.72
CA ASP A 526 -1.97 -1.29 13.98
C ASP A 526 -1.49 -0.54 15.23
N GLY A 527 -0.68 0.51 15.03
CA GLY A 527 -0.09 1.34 16.08
C GLY A 527 1.20 0.78 16.64
N LYS A 528 1.72 -0.34 16.13
CA LYS A 528 2.98 -0.94 16.54
C LYS A 528 3.98 -0.88 15.40
N ALA A 529 5.21 -0.52 15.72
CA ALA A 529 6.26 -0.52 14.73
C ALA A 529 6.79 -1.94 14.47
N GLU A 530 6.93 -2.30 13.20
CA GLU A 530 7.62 -3.50 12.76
C GLU A 530 9.11 -3.28 12.56
N MET A 531 9.86 -4.38 12.51
CA MET A 531 11.23 -4.39 12.02
C MET A 531 11.29 -4.72 10.53
N ILE A 532 11.98 -3.89 9.77
CA ILE A 532 12.09 -4.02 8.32
C ILE A 532 13.55 -4.28 7.97
N LEU A 533 13.80 -5.33 7.20
CA LEU A 533 15.12 -5.73 6.73
C LEU A 533 15.19 -5.59 5.20
N TYR A 534 16.07 -4.72 4.74
CA TYR A 534 16.27 -4.46 3.31
C TYR A 534 17.61 -5.00 2.83
N HIS A 535 17.61 -5.81 1.77
CA HIS A 535 18.82 -6.29 1.10
C HIS A 535 19.01 -5.59 -0.25
N PRO A 536 19.97 -4.64 -0.37
CA PRO A 536 20.12 -3.81 -1.57
C PRO A 536 20.44 -4.59 -2.84
N GLU A 537 21.34 -5.56 -2.80
CA GLU A 537 21.70 -6.34 -3.99
C GLU A 537 20.53 -7.21 -4.51
N GLU A 538 19.69 -7.72 -3.61
CA GLU A 538 18.52 -8.52 -3.99
C GLU A 538 17.27 -7.69 -4.26
N GLY A 539 17.20 -6.47 -3.73
CA GLY A 539 15.99 -5.65 -3.71
C GLY A 539 14.89 -6.28 -2.84
N SER A 540 15.25 -7.05 -1.82
CA SER A 540 14.30 -7.79 -0.98
C SER A 540 14.03 -7.05 0.33
N TRP A 541 12.75 -6.94 0.68
CA TRP A 541 12.25 -6.21 1.86
C TRP A 541 11.44 -7.17 2.72
N ALA A 542 12.01 -7.59 3.84
CA ALA A 542 11.35 -8.47 4.80
C ALA A 542 10.80 -7.66 5.97
N ILE A 543 9.53 -7.86 6.29
CA ILE A 543 8.87 -7.23 7.44
C ILE A 543 8.78 -8.28 8.55
N HIS A 544 9.10 -7.88 9.78
CA HIS A 544 8.99 -8.71 10.97
C HIS A 544 8.09 -8.00 11.98
N GLN A 545 6.93 -8.60 12.22
CA GLN A 545 6.02 -8.18 13.27
C GLN A 545 6.61 -8.49 14.64
N ILE A 546 6.31 -7.62 15.61
CA ILE A 546 6.78 -7.72 16.99
C ILE A 546 5.53 -7.85 17.86
N ASP A 547 5.44 -8.92 18.64
CA ASP A 547 4.31 -9.09 19.55
C ASP A 547 4.53 -8.32 20.87
N THR A 548 3.51 -8.27 21.72
CA THR A 548 3.56 -7.58 23.03
C THR A 548 4.56 -8.17 24.03
N ARG A 549 5.21 -9.28 23.69
CA ARG A 549 6.32 -9.87 24.46
C ARG A 549 7.66 -9.69 23.74
N PHE A 550 7.71 -8.83 22.74
CA PHE A 550 8.88 -8.53 21.91
C PHE A 550 9.43 -9.77 21.18
N ARG A 551 8.56 -10.70 20.81
CA ARG A 551 8.91 -11.84 19.94
C ARG A 551 8.68 -11.43 18.50
N PHE A 552 9.66 -11.72 17.66
CA PHE A 552 9.65 -11.38 16.24
C PHE A 552 9.07 -12.54 15.42
N SER A 553 8.17 -12.21 14.49
CA SER A 553 7.65 -13.15 13.50
C SER A 553 7.70 -12.51 12.11
N SER A 554 8.33 -13.19 11.16
CA SER A 554 8.38 -12.70 9.78
C SER A 554 6.99 -12.67 9.15
N HIS A 555 6.68 -11.58 8.47
CA HIS A 555 5.59 -11.55 7.51
C HIS A 555 5.83 -12.67 6.47
N PRO A 556 4.81 -13.44 6.08
CA PRO A 556 5.01 -14.62 5.25
C PRO A 556 5.42 -14.31 3.80
N VAL A 557 5.25 -13.05 3.38
CA VAL A 557 5.63 -12.56 2.06
C VAL A 557 6.75 -11.52 2.21
N VAL A 558 7.83 -11.71 1.46
CA VAL A 558 8.92 -10.75 1.28
C VAL A 558 8.60 -9.89 0.08
N PHE A 559 8.62 -8.57 0.25
CA PHE A 559 8.36 -7.62 -0.83
C PHE A 559 9.60 -7.47 -1.74
N GLY A 560 9.36 -7.31 -3.04
CA GLY A 560 10.41 -7.21 -4.07
C GLY A 560 10.59 -8.48 -4.93
N PRO A 561 11.53 -8.49 -5.89
CA PRO A 561 12.65 -7.56 -5.97
C PRO A 561 12.22 -6.16 -6.39
N TRP A 562 12.59 -5.18 -5.59
CA TRP A 562 12.36 -3.76 -5.83
C TRP A 562 13.52 -2.92 -5.30
N ALA A 563 13.90 -1.90 -6.07
CA ALA A 563 14.95 -0.94 -5.74
C ALA A 563 16.35 -1.59 -5.61
N ARG A 564 16.75 -2.46 -6.54
CA ARG A 564 18.06 -3.14 -6.47
C ARG A 564 19.28 -2.22 -6.61
N GLY A 565 20.39 -2.65 -6.02
CA GLY A 565 21.72 -2.04 -6.15
C GLY A 565 22.10 -1.18 -4.95
N ARG A 566 23.18 -0.40 -5.08
CA ARG A 566 23.76 0.40 -4.00
C ARG A 566 22.84 1.55 -3.57
N ARG A 567 21.94 1.27 -2.64
CA ARG A 567 20.87 2.16 -2.17
C ARG A 567 20.81 2.21 -0.64
N THR A 568 20.29 3.31 -0.10
CA THR A 568 20.02 3.46 1.35
C THR A 568 18.52 3.47 1.59
N ALA A 569 18.03 2.72 2.57
CA ALA A 569 16.62 2.59 2.84
C ALA A 569 16.15 3.44 4.02
N PHE A 570 14.90 3.90 3.93
CA PHE A 570 14.19 4.65 4.96
C PHE A 570 12.71 4.27 4.97
N THR A 571 11.98 4.78 5.96
CA THR A 571 10.53 4.58 6.10
C THR A 571 9.87 5.82 6.69
N ALA A 572 8.68 6.16 6.21
CA ALA A 572 7.80 7.18 6.78
C ALA A 572 6.39 7.06 6.15
N ASP A 573 5.37 7.62 6.79
CA ASP A 573 4.01 7.72 6.21
C ASP A 573 3.96 8.88 5.21
N PHE A 574 4.12 8.60 3.91
CA PHE A 574 4.11 9.62 2.87
C PHE A 574 2.71 9.91 2.35
N ASP A 575 1.80 8.96 2.33
CA ASP A 575 0.46 9.19 1.78
C ASP A 575 -0.60 9.58 2.83
N GLY A 576 -0.21 9.61 4.11
CA GLY A 576 -1.03 10.04 5.25
C GLY A 576 -2.08 9.01 5.65
N ASN A 577 -1.86 7.74 5.31
CA ASN A 577 -2.80 6.66 5.59
C ASN A 577 -2.61 6.03 6.98
N GLY A 578 -1.66 6.54 7.79
CA GLY A 578 -1.32 6.02 9.11
C GLY A 578 -0.34 4.84 9.09
N LYS A 579 0.01 4.34 7.90
CA LYS A 579 0.97 3.26 7.67
C LYS A 579 2.23 3.83 7.05
N TRP A 580 3.36 3.28 7.45
CA TRP A 580 4.66 3.70 6.98
C TRP A 580 4.99 3.03 5.65
N ASP A 581 5.47 3.84 4.72
CA ASP A 581 5.88 3.43 3.39
C ASP A 581 7.37 3.12 3.33
N LEU A 582 7.79 2.42 2.28
CA LEU A 582 9.18 2.08 2.04
C LEU A 582 9.84 3.10 1.11
N VAL A 583 11.05 3.53 1.45
CA VAL A 583 11.84 4.47 0.65
C VAL A 583 13.20 3.87 0.37
N SER A 584 13.64 3.98 -0.89
CA SER A 584 15.00 3.69 -1.30
C SER A 584 15.64 4.95 -1.89
N TYR A 585 16.78 5.34 -1.35
CA TYR A 585 17.62 6.40 -1.88
C TYR A 585 18.73 5.85 -2.79
N ASP A 586 18.69 6.26 -4.06
CA ASP A 586 19.74 6.08 -5.05
C ASP A 586 20.67 7.30 -5.02
N GLU A 587 21.78 7.19 -4.29
CA GLU A 587 22.73 8.29 -4.15
C GLU A 587 23.44 8.64 -5.47
N THR A 588 23.55 7.68 -6.40
CA THR A 588 24.22 7.87 -7.68
C THR A 588 23.35 8.70 -8.64
N ASN A 589 22.06 8.42 -8.68
CA ASN A 589 21.10 9.14 -9.51
C ASN A 589 20.42 10.31 -8.78
N HIS A 590 20.73 10.52 -7.50
CA HIS A 590 20.11 11.52 -6.63
C HIS A 590 18.58 11.42 -6.62
N ALA A 591 18.04 10.21 -6.46
CA ALA A 591 16.60 9.98 -6.48
C ALA A 591 16.12 9.14 -5.30
N LEU A 592 14.96 9.49 -4.74
CA LEU A 592 14.20 8.63 -3.84
C LEU A 592 13.15 7.87 -4.64
N ASP A 593 13.11 6.56 -4.46
CA ASP A 593 12.05 5.69 -4.95
C ASP A 593 11.19 5.25 -3.76
N LEU A 594 9.87 5.44 -3.88
CA LEU A 594 8.90 5.14 -2.83
C LEU A 594 8.01 3.97 -3.28
N ALA A 595 7.78 3.05 -2.36
CA ALA A 595 6.71 2.08 -2.44
C ALA A 595 5.73 2.33 -1.30
N LEU A 596 4.53 2.81 -1.64
CA LEU A 596 3.51 3.06 -0.62
C LEU A 596 2.87 1.74 -0.19
N SER A 597 2.61 1.65 1.10
CA SER A 597 1.81 0.62 1.74
C SER A 597 0.47 0.43 1.02
N PHE A 598 -0.06 -0.78 1.08
CA PHE A 598 -1.35 -1.09 0.49
C PHE A 598 -2.46 -0.44 1.32
N GLN A 599 -3.27 0.41 0.69
CA GLN A 599 -4.43 1.03 1.32
C GLN A 599 -5.64 0.09 1.21
N LEU A 600 -6.16 -0.39 2.35
CA LEU A 600 -7.51 -0.95 2.37
C LEU A 600 -8.54 0.19 2.36
N PRO A 601 -9.66 0.08 1.65
CA PRO A 601 -10.74 1.06 1.71
C PRO A 601 -11.55 0.92 3.02
N SER A 602 -10.93 1.14 4.18
CA SER A 602 -11.61 1.58 5.43
C SER A 602 -10.66 1.52 6.63
N GLU A 603 -9.94 2.61 6.88
CA GLU A 603 -9.58 3.08 8.22
C GLU A 603 -9.86 4.58 8.25
N SER A 604 -11.14 4.96 8.32
CA SER A 604 -11.59 6.33 8.54
C SER A 604 -12.54 6.38 9.71
#